data_AF-A0A1C6TQ60-F1
#
_entry.id   AF-A0A1C6TQ60-F1
#
_cell.length_a   1.000
_cell.length_b   1.000
_cell.length_c   1.000
_cell.angle_alpha   90.00
_cell.angle_beta   90.00
_cell.angle_gamma   90.00
#
_symmetry.space_group_name_H-M   'P 1'
#
loop_
_entity.id
_entity.type
_entity.pdbx_description
1 polymer ?
#
loop_
_entity_poly.entity_id
_entity_poly.type
_entity_poly.pdbx_seq_one_letter_code
_entity_poly.pdbx_strand_id
1 'polypeptide(L)'
;MTATALAATGHRPAQAGAGRAVTRLAVRQVRRGAAVVFAVTVGMSTLVATTYTRTVGDGLDAAALAALARNPAVRTLFGEPAALDTAGGFTVWRTGTVLAVVLSVWGLLATTRVTRGEEAAGRWDLLLAGRSGPAAVLGRHLAVLATVAALTGAALAAALVAAGTPARGAVLHGAGLALVTTVAVAAAGLAAQVFPTRAAATGATLTFLGVGLLARMVGDGVTPLGWLRWLPPYGPLALTRPYQADRVSPLIVLALTTVVLCAGAFTLAVRRDVRDGLVAPAAGRPPRLRLLRSVESFAVRRMLRPLAGWSAGVGAYFLLIGALAVSLTEFLADNARFADLAAQAGFAGLGTVHGYVASLFALLAVPVGAFTAVRLAAFAAAETDGRLTLLHAGTLSRARLLAAEVATTTVGAAALVTVAGAATWLGAAVVDADLSLPAALAGTWNVLPVALLSLGSAVLALGRAPRGVAALGMLPSAGGFLLTVVADSTGAPAWVGRLSPYAHLADVPQTAPNWPATAVMVALAGTAVAVGTCGYRRRDVRA
;
A
#
# COMPACT_ATOMS: atom_id res chain seq x y z
N MET A 1 27.41 66.37 0.31
CA MET A 1 27.50 65.08 1.03
C MET A 1 26.51 65.10 2.18
N THR A 2 25.42 64.33 2.09
CA THR A 2 24.68 63.74 3.23
C THR A 2 23.62 62.83 2.63
N ALA A 3 23.97 61.55 2.46
CA ALA A 3 23.03 60.51 2.05
C ALA A 3 22.24 60.08 3.30
N THR A 4 20.94 60.37 3.31
CA THR A 4 20.02 59.97 4.36
C THR A 4 19.82 58.45 4.29
N ALA A 5 20.37 57.73 5.26
CA ALA A 5 20.15 56.30 5.41
C ALA A 5 18.68 56.05 5.81
N LEU A 6 17.89 55.49 4.88
CA LEU A 6 16.57 54.95 5.17
C LEU A 6 16.74 53.73 6.09
N ALA A 7 16.45 53.93 7.37
CA ALA A 7 16.40 52.88 8.37
C ALA A 7 15.39 51.80 7.94
N ALA A 8 15.89 50.58 7.72
CA ALA A 8 15.08 49.41 7.44
C ALA A 8 14.26 49.02 8.68
N THR A 9 13.06 49.59 8.82
CA THR A 9 12.10 49.23 9.86
C THR A 9 11.52 47.82 9.60
N GLY A 10 11.90 46.86 10.44
CA GLY A 10 11.11 45.71 10.91
C GLY A 10 10.18 44.97 9.92
N HIS A 11 10.73 44.13 9.05
CA HIS A 11 9.98 43.36 8.04
C HIS A 11 9.37 42.01 8.49
N ARG A 12 9.13 41.79 9.79
CA ARG A 12 8.73 40.47 10.34
C ARG A 12 7.25 40.05 10.23
N PRO A 13 6.21 40.92 10.12
CA PRO A 13 4.81 40.45 10.18
C PRO A 13 4.32 39.76 8.90
N ALA A 14 4.82 40.13 7.71
CA ALA A 14 4.35 39.58 6.44
C ALA A 14 4.85 38.13 6.17
N GLN A 15 6.05 37.76 6.63
CA GLN A 15 6.61 36.41 6.47
C GLN A 15 5.85 35.34 7.27
N ALA A 16 5.30 35.72 8.44
CA ALA A 16 4.47 34.83 9.26
C ALA A 16 3.15 34.48 8.55
N GLY A 17 2.56 35.42 7.81
CA GLY A 17 1.32 35.22 7.05
C GLY A 17 1.46 34.20 5.91
N ALA A 18 2.50 34.35 5.08
CA ALA A 18 2.77 33.42 3.98
C ALA A 18 3.06 32.00 4.50
N GLY A 19 3.80 31.89 5.59
CA GLY A 19 4.10 30.60 6.21
C GLY A 19 2.86 29.85 6.70
N ARG A 20 1.96 30.55 7.41
CA ARG A 20 0.70 29.98 7.88
C ARG A 20 -0.19 29.51 6.73
N ALA A 21 -0.20 30.24 5.61
CA ALA A 21 -0.95 29.86 4.42
C ALA A 21 -0.44 28.54 3.81
N VAL A 22 0.88 28.35 3.70
CA VAL A 22 1.49 27.10 3.21
C VAL A 22 1.14 25.93 4.14
N THR A 23 1.25 26.12 5.46
CA THR A 23 0.85 25.09 6.44
C THR A 23 -0.62 24.73 6.30
N ARG A 24 -1.52 25.72 6.19
CA ARG A 24 -2.96 25.49 6.01
C ARG A 24 -3.27 24.74 4.70
N LEU A 25 -2.55 25.07 3.63
CA LEU A 25 -2.66 24.37 2.35
C LEU A 25 -2.24 22.90 2.49
N ALA A 26 -1.07 22.65 3.08
CA ALA A 26 -0.56 21.30 3.31
C ALA A 26 -1.56 20.47 4.14
N VAL A 27 -2.09 21.02 5.24
CA VAL A 27 -3.12 20.36 6.05
C VAL A 27 -4.36 20.03 5.22
N ARG A 28 -4.87 20.98 4.42
CA ARG A 28 -6.05 20.76 3.58
C ARG A 28 -5.83 19.65 2.54
N GLN A 29 -4.63 19.53 2.00
CA GLN A 29 -4.29 18.51 1.01
C GLN A 29 -4.19 17.10 1.60
N VAL A 30 -3.72 16.97 2.85
CA VAL A 30 -3.46 15.67 3.48
C VAL A 30 -4.57 15.19 4.41
N ARG A 31 -5.44 16.08 4.94
CA ARG A 31 -6.42 15.76 6.00
C ARG A 31 -7.29 14.53 5.77
N ARG A 32 -7.71 14.29 4.52
CA ARG A 32 -8.59 13.14 4.21
C ARG A 32 -7.83 11.83 4.31
N GLY A 33 -6.62 11.77 3.74
CA GLY A 33 -5.76 10.60 3.87
C GLY A 33 -5.32 10.40 5.31
N ALA A 34 -4.95 11.48 6.00
CA ALA A 34 -4.59 11.48 7.42
C ALA A 34 -5.72 10.91 8.28
N ALA A 35 -6.96 11.34 8.08
CA ALA A 35 -8.12 10.83 8.83
C ALA A 35 -8.33 9.32 8.61
N VAL A 36 -8.16 8.82 7.38
CA VAL A 36 -8.28 7.38 7.08
C VAL A 36 -7.19 6.58 7.78
N VAL A 37 -5.92 6.96 7.64
CA VAL A 37 -4.84 6.20 8.29
C VAL A 37 -4.87 6.32 9.81
N PHE A 38 -5.31 7.46 10.34
CA PHE A 38 -5.56 7.64 11.76
C PHE A 38 -6.64 6.66 12.25
N ALA A 39 -7.80 6.64 11.58
CA ALA A 39 -8.91 5.77 11.95
C ALA A 39 -8.55 4.28 11.83
N VAL A 40 -7.83 3.88 10.78
CA VAL A 40 -7.37 2.50 10.60
C VAL A 40 -6.37 2.11 11.69
N THR A 41 -5.37 2.96 11.96
CA THR A 41 -4.32 2.66 12.94
C THR A 41 -4.88 2.57 14.35
N VAL A 42 -5.60 3.61 14.80
CA VAL A 42 -6.15 3.65 16.16
C VAL A 42 -7.29 2.66 16.29
N GLY A 43 -8.19 2.57 15.32
CA GLY A 43 -9.35 1.69 15.36
C GLY A 43 -8.97 0.21 15.38
N MET A 44 -8.05 -0.21 14.50
CA MET A 44 -7.63 -1.61 14.43
C MET A 44 -6.90 -2.06 15.69
N SER A 45 -5.96 -1.26 16.21
CA SER A 45 -5.23 -1.61 17.42
C SER A 45 -6.13 -1.62 18.66
N THR A 46 -7.04 -0.65 18.81
CA THR A 46 -8.01 -0.64 19.92
C THR A 46 -8.95 -1.84 19.84
N LEU A 47 -9.44 -2.18 18.65
CA LEU A 47 -10.29 -3.35 18.45
C LEU A 47 -9.56 -4.64 18.85
N VAL A 48 -8.31 -4.83 18.42
CA VAL A 48 -7.53 -6.02 18.76
C VAL A 48 -7.23 -6.08 20.26
N ALA A 49 -6.85 -4.96 20.88
CA ALA A 49 -6.56 -4.92 22.31
C ALA A 49 -7.80 -5.23 23.16
N THR A 50 -8.96 -4.67 22.80
CA THR A 50 -10.21 -4.85 23.57
C THR A 50 -10.86 -6.21 23.36
N THR A 51 -10.65 -6.85 22.21
CA THR A 51 -11.18 -8.20 21.91
C THR A 51 -10.26 -9.32 22.39
N TYR A 52 -9.04 -9.01 22.84
CA TYR A 52 -8.04 -9.98 23.26
C TYR A 52 -8.58 -11.01 24.27
N THR A 53 -9.22 -10.56 25.36
CA THR A 53 -9.73 -11.46 26.40
C THR A 53 -10.81 -12.40 25.89
N ARG A 54 -11.69 -11.94 24.99
CA ARG A 54 -12.73 -12.79 24.38
C ARG A 54 -12.18 -13.79 23.37
N THR A 55 -11.09 -13.45 22.68
CA THR A 55 -10.51 -14.31 21.64
C THR A 55 -9.45 -15.28 22.17
N VAL A 56 -8.66 -14.86 23.16
CA VAL A 56 -7.58 -15.65 23.77
C VAL A 56 -8.06 -16.32 25.06
N GLY A 57 -8.87 -15.64 25.88
CA GLY A 57 -9.39 -16.20 27.13
C GLY A 57 -10.40 -17.34 26.95
N ASP A 58 -11.25 -17.28 25.92
CA ASP A 58 -12.30 -18.29 25.69
C ASP A 58 -11.97 -19.33 24.59
N GLY A 59 -10.91 -19.13 23.77
CA GLY A 59 -10.70 -19.93 22.54
C GLY A 59 -9.27 -20.41 22.24
N LEU A 60 -8.25 -19.56 22.42
CA LEU A 60 -6.86 -19.84 22.06
C LEU A 60 -5.95 -19.80 23.31
N ASP A 61 -5.53 -20.97 23.78
CA ASP A 61 -4.58 -21.08 24.89
C ASP A 61 -3.24 -20.38 24.55
N ALA A 62 -2.60 -19.75 25.54
CA ALA A 62 -1.36 -19.01 25.35
C ALA A 62 -0.25 -19.91 24.76
N ALA A 63 -0.25 -21.20 25.11
CA ALA A 63 0.65 -22.21 24.55
C ALA A 63 0.43 -22.42 23.04
N ALA A 64 -0.82 -22.42 22.60
CA ALA A 64 -1.17 -22.51 21.20
C ALA A 64 -0.66 -21.24 20.49
N LEU A 65 -0.97 -20.05 21.02
CA LEU A 65 -0.55 -18.81 20.38
C LEU A 65 0.97 -18.68 20.27
N ALA A 66 1.71 -19.15 21.28
CA ALA A 66 3.17 -19.25 21.25
C ALA A 66 3.66 -20.27 20.21
N ALA A 67 2.96 -21.38 19.98
CA ALA A 67 3.28 -22.32 18.91
C ALA A 67 3.09 -21.66 17.53
N LEU A 68 1.95 -21.00 17.28
CA LEU A 68 1.70 -20.28 16.03
C LEU A 68 2.76 -19.21 15.77
N ALA A 69 3.16 -18.51 16.82
CA ALA A 69 4.15 -17.47 16.68
C ALA A 69 5.60 -17.99 16.62
N ARG A 70 5.85 -19.27 16.92
CA ARG A 70 7.14 -19.93 16.62
C ARG A 70 7.24 -20.38 15.17
N ASN A 71 6.13 -20.43 14.43
CA ASN A 71 6.13 -20.78 13.02
C ASN A 71 7.00 -19.77 12.22
N PRO A 72 8.02 -20.24 11.47
CA PRO A 72 8.89 -19.39 10.67
C PRO A 72 8.16 -18.47 9.69
N ALA A 73 7.06 -18.93 9.07
CA ALA A 73 6.21 -18.14 8.18
C ALA A 73 5.58 -16.96 8.89
N VAL A 74 4.98 -17.22 10.05
CA VAL A 74 4.31 -16.21 10.87
C VAL A 74 5.32 -15.22 11.44
N ARG A 75 6.50 -15.70 11.88
CA ARG A 75 7.60 -14.83 12.32
C ARG A 75 8.13 -13.93 11.22
N THR A 76 8.19 -14.43 9.99
CA THR A 76 8.64 -13.62 8.84
C THR A 76 7.65 -12.50 8.53
N LEU A 77 6.34 -12.77 8.60
CA LEU A 77 5.30 -11.79 8.25
C LEU A 77 5.01 -10.79 9.37
N PHE A 78 4.89 -11.26 10.60
CA PHE A 78 4.49 -10.43 11.74
C PHE A 78 5.67 -9.96 12.59
N GLY A 79 6.79 -10.70 12.55
CA GLY A 79 7.96 -10.52 13.40
C GLY A 79 8.02 -11.53 14.53
N GLU A 80 9.11 -11.43 15.30
CA GLU A 80 9.29 -12.20 16.51
C GLU A 80 8.14 -11.93 17.50
N PRO A 81 7.44 -12.97 17.99
CA PRO A 81 6.47 -12.78 19.06
C PRO A 81 7.11 -12.25 20.34
N ALA A 82 6.43 -11.30 20.96
CA ALA A 82 6.81 -10.77 22.25
C ALA A 82 5.55 -10.47 23.08
N ALA A 83 5.56 -10.89 24.35
CA ALA A 83 4.49 -10.62 25.33
C ALA A 83 3.06 -10.97 24.83
N LEU A 84 2.93 -12.14 24.18
CA LEU A 84 1.66 -12.62 23.62
C LEU A 84 0.58 -12.92 24.68
N ASP A 85 1.02 -13.14 25.91
CA ASP A 85 0.24 -13.28 27.14
C ASP A 85 -0.40 -11.95 27.60
N THR A 86 -0.09 -10.84 26.95
CA THR A 86 -0.68 -9.53 27.21
C THR A 86 -1.46 -9.02 26.01
N ALA A 87 -2.57 -8.32 26.25
CA ALA A 87 -3.35 -7.66 25.19
C ALA A 87 -2.50 -6.67 24.37
N GLY A 88 -1.58 -5.97 25.03
CA GLY A 88 -0.65 -5.04 24.39
C GLY A 88 0.33 -5.71 23.45
N GLY A 89 1.09 -6.71 23.94
CA GLY A 89 2.07 -7.43 23.14
C GLY A 89 1.43 -8.18 21.97
N PHE A 90 0.28 -8.82 22.18
CA PHE A 90 -0.50 -9.44 21.11
C PHE A 90 -0.92 -8.44 20.04
N THR A 91 -1.40 -7.26 20.44
CA THR A 91 -1.80 -6.20 19.50
C THR A 91 -0.62 -5.73 18.65
N VAL A 92 0.54 -5.52 19.27
CA VAL A 92 1.76 -5.10 18.57
C VAL A 92 2.23 -6.15 17.57
N TRP A 93 2.25 -7.42 17.97
CA TRP A 93 2.63 -8.52 17.08
C TRP A 93 1.67 -8.66 15.91
N ARG A 94 0.35 -8.62 16.17
CA ARG A 94 -0.68 -8.82 15.15
C ARG A 94 -0.81 -7.66 14.16
N THR A 95 -0.67 -6.41 14.63
CA THR A 95 -0.99 -5.21 13.82
C THR A 95 0.22 -4.32 13.53
N GLY A 96 1.29 -4.42 14.31
CA GLY A 96 2.37 -3.43 14.30
C GLY A 96 3.08 -3.29 12.96
N THR A 97 3.53 -4.39 12.35
CA THR A 97 4.22 -4.36 11.05
C THR A 97 3.30 -3.89 9.93
N VAL A 98 2.05 -4.35 9.91
CA VAL A 98 1.04 -3.96 8.92
C VAL A 98 0.77 -2.46 8.99
N LEU A 99 0.52 -1.93 10.19
CA LEU A 99 0.26 -0.51 10.41
C LEU A 99 1.50 0.34 10.09
N ALA A 100 2.70 -0.14 10.41
CA ALA A 100 3.95 0.53 10.03
C ALA A 100 4.07 0.67 8.51
N VAL A 101 3.76 -0.37 7.74
CA VAL A 101 3.78 -0.34 6.27
C VAL A 101 2.70 0.59 5.73
N VAL A 102 1.46 0.49 6.23
CA VAL A 102 0.34 1.36 5.79
C VAL A 102 0.68 2.83 6.02
N LEU A 103 1.14 3.19 7.22
CA LEU A 103 1.53 4.56 7.54
C LEU A 103 2.74 5.03 6.73
N SER A 104 3.74 4.17 6.51
CA SER A 104 4.90 4.50 5.68
C SER A 104 4.52 4.76 4.23
N VAL A 105 3.67 3.91 3.64
CA VAL A 105 3.16 4.08 2.27
C VAL A 105 2.32 5.35 2.16
N TRP A 106 1.45 5.61 3.14
CA TRP A 106 0.71 6.88 3.18
C TRP A 106 1.64 8.09 3.29
N GLY A 107 2.61 8.06 4.21
CA GLY A 107 3.57 9.13 4.43
C GLY A 107 4.37 9.43 3.17
N LEU A 108 4.85 8.39 2.48
CA LEU A 108 5.48 8.47 1.17
C LEU A 108 4.56 9.13 0.13
N LEU A 109 3.37 8.57 -0.10
CA LEU A 109 2.46 9.02 -1.17
C LEU A 109 1.94 10.43 -0.92
N ALA A 110 1.69 10.78 0.34
CA ALA A 110 1.31 12.11 0.76
C ALA A 110 2.46 13.09 0.51
N THR A 111 3.68 12.76 0.93
CA THR A 111 4.86 13.62 0.73
C THR A 111 5.12 13.87 -0.73
N THR A 112 5.22 12.85 -1.59
CA THR A 112 5.52 13.05 -3.01
C THR A 112 4.39 13.74 -3.75
N ARG A 113 3.14 13.62 -3.27
CA ARG A 113 1.99 14.36 -3.80
C ARG A 113 2.10 15.85 -3.48
N VAL A 114 2.31 16.21 -2.21
CA VAL A 114 2.30 17.62 -1.77
C VAL A 114 3.62 18.34 -2.01
N THR A 115 4.67 17.62 -2.41
CA THR A 115 5.94 18.20 -2.86
C THR A 115 6.06 18.12 -4.39
N ARG A 116 6.69 17.07 -4.91
CA ARG A 116 6.96 16.92 -6.35
C ARG A 116 5.71 16.93 -7.22
N GLY A 117 4.57 16.47 -6.70
CA GLY A 117 3.29 16.55 -7.39
C GLY A 117 2.75 17.97 -7.56
N GLU A 118 2.90 18.82 -6.56
CA GLU A 118 2.52 20.24 -6.63
C GLU A 118 3.47 21.04 -7.51
N GLU A 119 4.77 20.73 -7.43
CA GLU A 119 5.80 21.32 -8.28
C GLU A 119 5.61 20.97 -9.76
N ALA A 120 5.37 19.69 -10.07
CA ALA A 120 5.08 19.24 -11.43
C ALA A 120 3.77 19.83 -11.99
N ALA A 121 2.81 20.17 -11.12
CA ALA A 121 1.58 20.83 -11.51
C ALA A 121 1.71 22.36 -11.62
N GLY A 122 2.90 22.93 -11.41
CA GLY A 122 3.15 24.37 -11.44
C GLY A 122 2.52 25.17 -10.30
N ARG A 123 1.87 24.51 -9.33
CA ARG A 123 1.24 25.19 -8.19
C ARG A 123 2.26 25.80 -7.23
N TRP A 124 3.46 25.22 -7.18
CA TRP A 124 4.55 25.78 -6.39
C TRP A 124 5.16 27.05 -7.00
N ASP A 125 5.00 27.32 -8.29
CA ASP A 125 5.51 28.56 -8.91
C ASP A 125 4.93 29.80 -8.22
N LEU A 126 3.63 29.78 -7.90
CA LEU A 126 2.96 30.89 -7.20
C LEU A 126 3.48 31.06 -5.76
N LEU A 127 3.89 29.96 -5.11
CA LEU A 127 4.45 29.99 -3.75
C LEU A 127 5.90 30.47 -3.75
N LEU A 128 6.67 30.05 -4.77
CA LEU A 128 8.10 30.31 -4.91
C LEU A 128 8.40 31.66 -5.58
N ALA A 129 7.46 32.22 -6.35
CA ALA A 129 7.51 33.61 -6.81
C ALA A 129 7.32 34.62 -5.67
N GLY A 130 6.74 34.17 -4.55
CA GLY A 130 6.64 34.95 -3.32
C GLY A 130 7.93 34.90 -2.49
N ARG A 131 7.85 35.36 -1.23
CA ARG A 131 9.02 35.44 -0.33
C ARG A 131 9.40 34.09 0.34
N SER A 132 8.80 32.98 -0.09
CA SER A 132 9.03 31.66 0.51
C SER A 132 10.00 30.84 -0.34
N GLY A 133 11.22 30.60 0.18
CA GLY A 133 12.18 29.75 -0.51
C GLY A 133 11.78 28.27 -0.55
N PRO A 134 12.32 27.46 -1.48
CA PRO A 134 11.97 26.05 -1.64
C PRO A 134 12.13 25.21 -0.37
N ALA A 135 13.23 25.41 0.37
CA ALA A 135 13.47 24.73 1.65
C ALA A 135 12.42 25.07 2.72
N ALA A 136 11.93 26.32 2.75
CA ALA A 136 10.89 26.74 3.69
C ALA A 136 9.51 26.17 3.34
N VAL A 137 9.19 26.04 2.05
CA VAL A 137 7.95 25.38 1.58
C VAL A 137 8.01 23.88 1.87
N LEU A 138 9.13 23.24 1.54
CA LEU A 138 9.37 21.82 1.82
C LEU A 138 9.25 21.54 3.33
N GLY A 139 9.93 22.32 4.16
CA GLY A 139 9.94 22.12 5.61
C GLY A 139 8.56 22.20 6.24
N ARG A 140 7.69 23.11 5.76
CA ARG A 140 6.30 23.18 6.23
C ARG A 140 5.47 21.97 5.84
N HIS A 141 5.64 21.43 4.64
CA HIS A 141 4.95 20.22 4.23
C HIS A 141 5.42 19.00 5.03
N LEU A 142 6.73 18.84 5.20
CA LEU A 142 7.31 17.77 6.01
C LEU A 142 6.87 17.88 7.47
N ALA A 143 6.85 19.09 8.04
CA ALA A 143 6.41 19.32 9.41
C ALA A 143 4.93 18.96 9.62
N VAL A 144 4.04 19.30 8.68
CA VAL A 144 2.62 18.90 8.75
C VAL A 144 2.48 17.38 8.73
N LEU A 145 3.21 16.68 7.86
CA LEU A 145 3.16 15.23 7.76
C LEU A 145 3.74 14.53 9.00
N ALA A 146 4.87 15.04 9.53
CA ALA A 146 5.45 14.58 10.78
C ALA A 146 4.51 14.83 11.97
N THR A 147 3.78 15.95 11.98
CA THR A 147 2.76 16.24 13.00
C THR A 147 1.63 15.23 12.94
N VAL A 148 1.13 14.88 11.75
CA VAL A 148 0.11 13.83 11.60
C VAL A 148 0.63 12.48 12.10
N ALA A 149 1.88 12.11 11.79
CA ALA A 149 2.49 10.89 12.29
C ALA A 149 2.57 10.88 13.83
N ALA A 150 3.03 11.97 14.44
CA ALA A 150 3.13 12.14 15.88
C ALA A 150 1.77 12.07 16.58
N LEU A 151 0.76 12.78 16.05
CA LEU A 151 -0.61 12.76 16.58
C LEU A 151 -1.23 11.36 16.47
N THR A 152 -0.97 10.64 15.39
CA THR A 152 -1.46 9.26 15.21
C THR A 152 -0.80 8.31 16.21
N GLY A 153 0.52 8.41 16.40
CA GLY A 153 1.23 7.63 17.40
C GLY A 153 0.81 7.94 18.84
N ALA A 154 0.60 9.22 19.16
CA ALA A 154 0.12 9.64 20.48
C ALA A 154 -1.31 9.17 20.76
N ALA A 155 -2.21 9.28 19.78
CA ALA A 155 -3.58 8.79 19.90
C ALA A 155 -3.63 7.26 20.04
N LEU A 156 -2.78 6.53 19.31
CA LEU A 156 -2.66 5.09 19.47
C LEU A 156 -2.18 4.72 20.88
N ALA A 157 -1.14 5.38 21.38
CA ALA A 157 -0.64 5.15 22.74
C ALA A 157 -1.74 5.41 23.78
N ALA A 158 -2.47 6.52 23.66
CA ALA A 158 -3.58 6.85 24.54
C ALA A 158 -4.71 5.81 24.46
N ALA A 159 -5.03 5.33 23.26
CA ALA A 159 -6.09 4.33 23.07
C ALA A 159 -5.72 2.96 23.65
N LEU A 160 -4.45 2.53 23.55
CA LEU A 160 -3.98 1.29 24.17
C LEU A 160 -3.97 1.38 25.70
N VAL A 161 -3.55 2.54 26.26
CA VAL A 161 -3.67 2.80 27.71
C VAL A 161 -5.13 2.77 28.16
N ALA A 162 -6.03 3.40 27.39
CA ALA A 162 -7.47 3.37 27.69
C ALA A 162 -8.06 1.96 27.57
N ALA A 163 -7.48 1.09 26.73
CA ALA A 163 -7.82 -0.33 26.64
C ALA A 163 -7.19 -1.20 27.76
N GLY A 164 -6.50 -0.59 28.73
CA GLY A 164 -5.97 -1.27 29.92
C GLY A 164 -4.55 -1.81 29.77
N THR A 165 -3.81 -1.46 28.72
CA THR A 165 -2.42 -1.92 28.55
C THR A 165 -1.41 -1.02 29.29
N PRO A 166 -0.23 -1.54 29.70
CA PRO A 166 0.80 -0.73 30.35
C PRO A 166 1.27 0.48 29.50
N ALA A 167 1.31 1.67 30.12
CA ALA A 167 1.61 2.92 29.41
C ALA A 167 2.97 2.96 28.72
N ARG A 168 4.00 2.35 29.32
CA ARG A 168 5.35 2.34 28.75
C ARG A 168 5.40 1.66 27.38
N GLY A 169 4.84 0.46 27.26
CA GLY A 169 4.73 -0.28 26.00
C GLY A 169 3.85 0.45 24.98
N ALA A 170 2.72 1.02 25.43
CA ALA A 170 1.83 1.79 24.56
C ALA A 170 2.53 3.02 23.94
N VAL A 171 3.24 3.80 24.75
CA VAL A 171 4.00 4.98 24.30
C VAL A 171 5.12 4.58 23.35
N LEU A 172 5.87 3.51 23.65
CA LEU A 172 6.93 3.01 22.77
C LEU A 172 6.40 2.56 21.42
N HIS A 173 5.29 1.83 21.40
CA HIS A 173 4.68 1.39 20.15
C HIS A 173 4.18 2.58 19.31
N GLY A 174 3.46 3.51 19.96
CA GLY A 174 2.98 4.74 19.31
C GLY A 174 4.12 5.60 18.76
N ALA A 175 5.17 5.83 19.56
CA ALA A 175 6.36 6.56 19.14
C ALA A 175 7.12 5.87 18.00
N GLY A 176 7.22 4.53 18.05
CA GLY A 176 7.80 3.72 17.00
C GLY A 176 7.08 3.88 15.66
N LEU A 177 5.75 3.74 15.64
CA LEU A 177 4.96 3.94 14.41
C LEU A 177 5.05 5.38 13.90
N ALA A 178 5.02 6.38 14.79
CA ALA A 178 5.20 7.78 14.40
C ALA A 178 6.57 8.02 13.76
N LEU A 179 7.65 7.49 14.33
CA LEU A 179 9.01 7.63 13.81
C LEU A 179 9.21 6.88 12.49
N VAL A 180 8.69 5.65 12.34
CA VAL A 180 8.73 4.92 11.06
C VAL A 180 8.03 5.71 9.95
N THR A 181 6.86 6.26 10.25
CA THR A 181 6.12 7.13 9.32
C THR A 181 6.92 8.37 8.96
N THR A 182 7.59 8.97 9.94
CA THR A 182 8.40 10.19 9.74
C THR A 182 9.66 9.89 8.92
N VAL A 183 10.29 8.72 9.08
CA VAL A 183 11.37 8.24 8.21
C VAL A 183 10.88 8.12 6.76
N ALA A 184 9.69 7.55 6.54
CA ALA A 184 9.12 7.45 5.19
C ALA A 184 8.83 8.84 4.58
N VAL A 185 8.32 9.79 5.37
CA VAL A 185 8.12 11.19 4.98
C VAL A 185 9.45 11.87 4.63
N ALA A 186 10.49 11.69 5.45
CA ALA A 186 11.81 12.27 5.22
C ALA A 186 12.49 11.67 3.96
N ALA A 187 12.41 10.35 3.78
CA ALA A 187 12.93 9.66 2.60
C ALA A 187 12.22 10.13 1.33
N ALA A 188 10.89 10.28 1.36
CA ALA A 188 10.11 10.82 0.26
C ALA A 188 10.43 12.29 -0.03
N GLY A 189 10.67 13.09 1.02
CA GLY A 189 11.10 14.48 0.91
C GLY A 189 12.45 14.61 0.22
N LEU A 190 13.42 13.77 0.60
CA LEU A 190 14.73 13.67 -0.05
C LEU A 190 14.59 13.22 -1.50
N ALA A 191 13.86 12.13 -1.75
CA ALA A 191 13.64 11.62 -3.10
C ALA A 191 12.96 12.65 -4.02
N ALA A 192 12.06 13.49 -3.49
CA ALA A 192 11.44 14.58 -4.22
C ALA A 192 12.44 15.68 -4.64
N GLN A 193 13.58 15.83 -3.94
CA GLN A 193 14.66 16.72 -4.36
C GLN A 193 15.58 16.07 -5.39
N VAL A 194 15.87 14.78 -5.22
CA VAL A 194 16.80 14.02 -6.09
C VAL A 194 16.20 13.77 -7.47
N PHE A 195 14.93 13.36 -7.56
CA PHE A 195 14.34 12.89 -8.80
C PHE A 195 13.42 13.94 -9.48
N PRO A 196 13.49 14.07 -10.82
CA PRO A 196 12.74 15.09 -11.56
C PRO A 196 11.25 14.76 -11.71
N THR A 197 10.78 13.57 -11.31
CA THR A 197 9.37 13.20 -11.45
C THR A 197 8.82 12.61 -10.16
N ARG A 198 7.54 12.89 -9.88
CA ARG A 198 6.83 12.28 -8.74
C ARG A 198 6.89 10.76 -8.78
N ALA A 199 6.80 10.17 -9.98
CA ALA A 199 6.85 8.73 -10.16
C ALA A 199 8.21 8.14 -9.76
N ALA A 200 9.32 8.77 -10.19
CA ALA A 200 10.67 8.33 -9.81
C ALA A 200 10.92 8.51 -8.31
N ALA A 201 10.54 9.64 -7.72
CA ALA A 201 10.66 9.85 -6.27
C ALA A 201 9.84 8.83 -5.46
N THR A 202 8.62 8.51 -5.93
CA THR A 202 7.76 7.51 -5.30
C THR A 202 8.38 6.11 -5.40
N GLY A 203 8.86 5.73 -6.58
CA GLY A 203 9.51 4.45 -6.82
C GLY A 203 10.76 4.26 -5.96
N ALA A 204 11.65 5.26 -5.92
CA ALA A 204 12.88 5.19 -5.13
C ALA A 204 12.60 5.04 -3.63
N THR A 205 11.62 5.78 -3.11
CA THR A 205 11.26 5.65 -1.69
C THR A 205 10.57 4.32 -1.41
N LEU A 206 9.73 3.83 -2.32
CA LEU A 206 9.11 2.51 -2.19
C LEU A 206 10.17 1.40 -2.17
N THR A 207 11.22 1.52 -3.00
CA THR A 207 12.38 0.60 -2.96
C THR A 207 13.10 0.68 -1.62
N PHE A 208 13.36 1.88 -1.09
CA PHE A 208 13.96 2.05 0.25
C PHE A 208 13.12 1.35 1.34
N LEU A 209 11.80 1.58 1.35
CA LEU A 209 10.90 0.92 2.29
C LEU A 209 10.90 -0.60 2.10
N GLY A 210 10.76 -1.09 0.87
CA GLY A 210 10.76 -2.52 0.56
C GLY A 210 12.04 -3.23 0.98
N VAL A 211 13.20 -2.63 0.67
CA VAL A 211 14.50 -3.15 1.11
C VAL A 211 14.61 -3.18 2.64
N GLY A 212 14.15 -2.14 3.34
CA GLY A 212 14.12 -2.12 4.79
C GLY A 212 13.21 -3.22 5.39
N LEU A 213 12.10 -3.54 4.73
CA LEU A 213 11.19 -4.61 5.18
C LEU A 213 11.83 -5.98 4.96
N LEU A 214 12.43 -6.20 3.78
CA LEU A 214 13.16 -7.45 3.47
C LEU A 214 14.37 -7.64 4.40
N ALA A 215 15.13 -6.57 4.65
CA ALA A 215 16.26 -6.62 5.58
C ALA A 215 15.82 -7.03 6.99
N ARG A 216 14.69 -6.50 7.47
CA ARG A 216 14.08 -6.96 8.73
C ARG A 216 13.73 -8.44 8.64
N MET A 217 12.99 -8.88 7.63
CA MET A 217 12.54 -10.27 7.48
C MET A 217 13.72 -11.26 7.48
N VAL A 218 14.76 -10.96 6.71
CA VAL A 218 15.99 -11.77 6.67
C VAL A 218 16.69 -11.76 8.02
N GLY A 219 16.77 -10.61 8.70
CA GLY A 219 17.37 -10.50 10.02
C GLY A 219 16.57 -11.20 11.13
N ASP A 220 15.27 -11.38 10.96
CA ASP A 220 14.41 -12.16 11.87
C ASP A 220 14.56 -13.68 11.63
N GLY A 221 14.75 -14.11 10.37
CA GLY A 221 14.84 -15.53 9.99
C GLY A 221 16.25 -16.15 9.98
N VAL A 222 17.30 -15.36 9.75
CA VAL A 222 18.68 -15.85 9.54
C VAL A 222 19.60 -15.35 10.65
N THR A 223 19.92 -16.21 11.62
CA THR A 223 20.66 -15.84 12.85
C THR A 223 21.97 -15.07 12.60
N PRO A 224 22.86 -15.48 11.67
CA PRO A 224 24.08 -14.73 11.36
C PRO A 224 23.84 -13.32 10.78
N LEU A 225 22.68 -13.11 10.15
CA LEU A 225 22.29 -11.83 9.54
C LEU A 225 21.40 -10.99 10.45
N GLY A 226 21.33 -11.31 11.74
CA GLY A 226 20.50 -10.61 12.72
C GLY A 226 20.80 -9.11 12.86
N TRP A 227 21.97 -8.64 12.42
CA TRP A 227 22.36 -7.23 12.36
C TRP A 227 21.50 -6.41 11.38
N LEU A 228 20.90 -7.05 10.36
CA LEU A 228 20.01 -6.39 9.39
C LEU A 228 18.78 -5.76 10.04
N ARG A 229 18.38 -6.22 11.24
CA ARG A 229 17.28 -5.64 12.02
C ARG A 229 17.57 -4.22 12.52
N TRP A 230 18.81 -3.75 12.44
CA TRP A 230 19.13 -2.35 12.73
C TRP A 230 18.92 -1.43 11.53
N LEU A 231 18.68 -1.98 10.32
CA LEU A 231 18.40 -1.17 9.14
C LEU A 231 16.99 -0.57 9.20
N PRO A 232 16.84 0.75 8.98
CA PRO A 232 15.54 1.40 8.99
C PRO A 232 14.70 1.04 7.74
N PRO A 233 13.38 1.28 7.79
CA PRO A 233 12.64 1.78 8.94
C PRO A 233 12.04 0.69 9.84
N TYR A 234 11.86 -0.54 9.35
CA TYR A 234 11.02 -1.52 10.05
C TYR A 234 11.75 -2.36 11.10
N GLY A 235 13.05 -2.60 10.94
CA GLY A 235 13.84 -3.41 11.87
C GLY A 235 13.92 -2.78 13.27
N PRO A 236 14.38 -1.51 13.41
CA PRO A 236 14.45 -0.86 14.71
C PRO A 236 13.11 -0.80 15.45
N LEU A 237 11.99 -0.66 14.73
CA LEU A 237 10.65 -0.75 15.32
C LEU A 237 10.44 -2.09 16.03
N ALA A 238 10.81 -3.22 15.39
CA ALA A 238 10.71 -4.55 15.99
C ALA A 238 11.61 -4.71 17.23
N LEU A 239 12.81 -4.11 17.20
CA LEU A 239 13.79 -4.18 18.28
C LEU A 239 13.34 -3.44 19.56
N THR A 240 12.35 -2.54 19.48
CA THR A 240 11.82 -1.84 20.66
C THR A 240 11.14 -2.78 21.65
N ARG A 241 10.59 -3.91 21.17
CA ARG A 241 9.87 -4.93 21.96
C ARG A 241 8.93 -4.34 23.01
N PRO A 242 7.90 -3.57 22.59
CA PRO A 242 6.95 -2.97 23.50
C PRO A 242 6.24 -4.05 24.34
N TYR A 243 5.99 -3.77 25.62
CA TYR A 243 5.37 -4.69 26.60
C TYR A 243 6.21 -5.89 27.02
N GLN A 244 7.43 -6.05 26.49
CA GLN A 244 8.36 -7.08 26.92
C GLN A 244 9.63 -6.48 27.52
N ALA A 245 10.45 -5.84 26.68
CA ALA A 245 11.73 -5.28 27.09
C ALA A 245 11.73 -3.73 27.07
N ASP A 246 10.74 -3.12 26.42
CA ASP A 246 10.53 -1.67 26.36
C ASP A 246 11.82 -0.87 26.09
N ARG A 247 12.53 -1.29 25.03
CA ARG A 247 13.83 -0.73 24.63
C ARG A 247 13.63 0.56 23.85
N VAL A 248 14.15 1.66 24.40
CA VAL A 248 14.09 2.99 23.77
C VAL A 248 15.19 3.17 22.71
N SER A 249 16.34 2.50 22.86
CA SER A 249 17.51 2.69 22.00
C SER A 249 17.26 2.51 20.50
N PRO A 250 16.40 1.60 20.01
CA PRO A 250 16.13 1.49 18.58
C PRO A 250 15.37 2.69 18.00
N LEU A 251 14.61 3.44 18.83
CA LEU A 251 13.95 4.67 18.39
C LEU A 251 14.96 5.77 18.04
N ILE A 252 16.14 5.76 18.68
CA ILE A 252 17.23 6.69 18.36
C ILE A 252 17.70 6.47 16.91
N VAL A 253 17.78 5.22 16.45
CA VAL A 253 18.16 4.91 15.07
C VAL A 253 17.15 5.50 14.08
N LEU A 254 15.85 5.39 14.36
CA LEU A 254 14.80 5.99 13.51
C LEU A 254 14.83 7.52 13.54
N ALA A 255 15.05 8.11 14.71
CA ALA A 255 15.19 9.56 14.86
C ALA A 255 16.41 10.10 14.10
N LEU A 256 17.58 9.47 14.26
CA LEU A 256 18.80 9.83 13.54
C LEU A 256 18.63 9.66 12.03
N THR A 257 18.03 8.56 11.58
CA THR A 257 17.71 8.34 10.16
C THR A 257 16.84 9.48 9.62
N THR A 258 15.82 9.89 10.38
CA THR A 258 14.94 11.01 10.00
C THR A 258 15.74 12.31 9.87
N VAL A 259 16.61 12.62 10.85
CA VAL A 259 17.45 13.83 10.83
C VAL A 259 18.38 13.84 9.61
N VAL A 260 19.06 12.74 9.33
CA VAL A 260 19.97 12.60 8.17
C VAL A 260 19.22 12.80 6.86
N LEU A 261 18.06 12.15 6.69
CA LEU A 261 17.25 12.27 5.49
C LEU A 261 16.69 13.69 5.30
N CYS A 262 16.22 14.32 6.38
CA CYS A 262 15.75 15.72 6.35
C CYS A 262 16.89 16.68 6.05
N ALA A 263 18.08 16.51 6.65
CA ALA A 263 19.25 17.31 6.35
C ALA A 263 19.64 17.21 4.87
N GLY A 264 19.65 15.99 4.32
CA GLY A 264 19.79 15.76 2.88
C GLY A 264 18.72 16.48 2.07
N ALA A 265 17.45 16.37 2.45
CA ALA A 265 16.35 17.00 1.72
C ALA A 265 16.48 18.54 1.72
N PHE A 266 16.82 19.16 2.86
CA PHE A 266 16.96 20.61 2.96
C PHE A 266 18.20 21.14 2.24
N THR A 267 19.35 20.46 2.36
CA THR A 267 20.58 20.85 1.66
C THR A 267 20.39 20.82 0.15
N LEU A 268 19.68 19.82 -0.37
CA LEU A 268 19.34 19.75 -1.80
C LEU A 268 18.29 20.77 -2.21
N ALA A 269 17.28 21.03 -1.38
CA ALA A 269 16.25 22.02 -1.69
C ALA A 269 16.78 23.46 -1.80
N VAL A 270 17.91 23.77 -1.15
CA VAL A 270 18.56 25.09 -1.28
C VAL A 270 19.41 25.20 -2.54
N ARG A 271 20.00 24.09 -3.00
CA ARG A 271 20.95 24.09 -4.13
C ARG A 271 20.31 23.82 -5.48
N ARG A 272 19.14 23.20 -5.49
CA ARG A 272 18.49 22.72 -6.71
C ARG A 272 17.56 23.77 -7.30
N ASP A 273 17.58 23.89 -8.63
CA ASP A 273 16.61 24.69 -9.35
C ASP A 273 15.20 24.10 -9.26
N VAL A 274 14.23 25.02 -9.23
CA VAL A 274 12.80 24.70 -9.22
C VAL A 274 12.47 23.95 -10.51
N ARG A 275 11.65 22.91 -10.40
CA ARG A 275 11.31 21.93 -11.45
C ARG A 275 12.43 21.01 -11.93
N ASP A 276 13.68 21.20 -11.54
CA ASP A 276 14.73 20.26 -11.93
C ASP A 276 14.75 18.98 -11.05
N GLY A 277 15.79 18.16 -11.13
CA GLY A 277 16.15 17.08 -10.23
C GLY A 277 17.66 16.90 -10.27
N LEU A 278 18.30 16.44 -9.19
CA LEU A 278 19.75 16.13 -9.26
C LEU A 278 20.06 15.06 -10.31
N VAL A 279 19.14 14.11 -10.47
CA VAL A 279 19.21 13.12 -11.55
C VAL A 279 18.67 13.79 -12.81
N ALA A 280 19.54 14.51 -13.51
CA ALA A 280 19.24 15.10 -14.80
C ALA A 280 18.90 13.98 -15.81
N PRO A 281 17.80 14.11 -16.58
CA PRO A 281 17.62 13.27 -17.75
C PRO A 281 18.81 13.50 -18.70
N ALA A 282 19.45 12.44 -19.18
CA ALA A 282 20.54 12.58 -20.15
C ALA A 282 20.05 13.41 -21.35
N ALA A 283 20.74 14.53 -21.62
CA ALA A 283 20.37 15.49 -22.68
C ALA A 283 20.37 14.86 -24.08
N GLY A 284 21.14 13.79 -24.27
CA GLY A 284 21.13 12.95 -25.47
C GLY A 284 20.86 11.49 -25.09
N ARG A 285 19.62 11.03 -25.22
CA ARG A 285 19.28 9.60 -25.16
C ARG A 285 18.64 9.23 -26.49
N PRO A 286 19.11 8.15 -27.17
CA PRO A 286 18.52 7.75 -28.44
C PRO A 286 17.01 7.57 -28.28
N PRO A 287 16.20 8.07 -29.24
CA PRO A 287 14.76 8.07 -29.11
C PRO A 287 14.24 6.64 -28.97
N ARG A 288 13.51 6.38 -27.88
CA ARG A 288 12.91 5.08 -27.62
C ARG A 288 11.55 5.00 -28.32
N LEU A 289 11.61 4.75 -29.64
CA LEU A 289 10.46 4.74 -30.55
C LEU A 289 9.59 3.48 -30.46
N ARG A 290 10.04 2.43 -29.76
CA ARG A 290 9.26 1.19 -29.58
C ARG A 290 7.93 1.51 -28.90
N LEU A 291 6.85 0.94 -29.45
CA LEU A 291 5.48 1.06 -28.95
C LEU A 291 4.92 2.50 -28.95
N LEU A 292 5.31 3.32 -29.94
CA LEU A 292 4.75 4.67 -30.18
C LEU A 292 3.96 4.78 -31.49
N ARG A 293 3.81 3.69 -32.25
CA ARG A 293 3.22 3.70 -33.60
C ARG A 293 1.68 3.78 -33.61
N SER A 294 1.03 3.45 -32.50
CA SER A 294 -0.43 3.45 -32.39
C SER A 294 -0.88 3.71 -30.94
N VAL A 295 -2.16 4.03 -30.74
CA VAL A 295 -2.77 4.22 -29.42
C VAL A 295 -2.64 2.95 -28.57
N GLU A 296 -2.87 1.79 -29.17
CA GLU A 296 -2.84 0.49 -28.51
C GLU A 296 -1.42 0.16 -28.05
N SER A 297 -0.43 0.34 -28.93
CA SER A 297 0.98 0.13 -28.56
C SER A 297 1.44 1.12 -27.47
N PHE A 298 0.99 2.38 -27.54
CA PHE A 298 1.28 3.36 -26.50
C PHE A 298 0.66 3.00 -25.14
N ALA A 299 -0.57 2.46 -25.13
CA ALA A 299 -1.22 1.97 -23.93
C ALA A 299 -0.38 0.85 -23.28
N VAL A 300 0.11 -0.11 -24.07
CA VAL A 300 1.04 -1.16 -23.62
C VAL A 300 2.30 -0.54 -23.04
N ARG A 301 2.95 0.39 -23.74
CA ARG A 301 4.16 1.08 -23.26
C ARG A 301 3.93 1.74 -21.89
N ARG A 302 2.76 2.36 -21.70
CA ARG A 302 2.36 2.99 -20.45
C ARG A 302 2.05 1.98 -19.35
N MET A 303 1.63 0.76 -19.70
CA MET A 303 1.38 -0.34 -18.78
C MET A 303 2.65 -1.00 -18.26
N LEU A 304 3.65 -1.21 -19.11
CA LEU A 304 4.83 -2.03 -18.76
C LEU A 304 5.54 -1.60 -17.47
N ARG A 305 5.67 -0.29 -17.22
CA ARG A 305 6.35 0.23 -16.02
C ARG A 305 5.56 -0.05 -14.73
N PRO A 306 4.28 0.36 -14.61
CA PRO A 306 3.45 -0.07 -13.48
C PRO A 306 3.38 -1.58 -13.34
N LEU A 307 3.18 -2.31 -14.45
CA LEU A 307 3.10 -3.77 -14.42
C LEU A 307 4.36 -4.38 -13.80
N ALA A 308 5.56 -3.96 -14.22
CA ALA A 308 6.80 -4.45 -13.63
C ALA A 308 6.89 -4.21 -12.11
N GLY A 309 6.48 -3.04 -11.63
CA GLY A 309 6.47 -2.74 -10.19
C GLY A 309 5.47 -3.60 -9.41
N TRP A 310 4.26 -3.78 -9.94
CA TRP A 310 3.25 -4.65 -9.36
C TRP A 310 3.66 -6.13 -9.41
N SER A 311 4.22 -6.59 -10.53
CA SER A 311 4.74 -7.94 -10.71
C SER A 311 5.87 -8.24 -9.74
N ALA A 312 6.76 -7.28 -9.47
CA ALA A 312 7.81 -7.47 -8.48
C ALA A 312 7.24 -7.65 -7.05
N GLY A 313 6.29 -6.81 -6.64
CA GLY A 313 5.68 -6.91 -5.31
C GLY A 313 4.81 -8.16 -5.13
N VAL A 314 3.90 -8.41 -6.08
CA VAL A 314 3.04 -9.61 -6.08
C VAL A 314 3.88 -10.87 -6.21
N GLY A 315 4.84 -10.89 -7.14
CA GLY A 315 5.74 -12.03 -7.33
C GLY A 315 6.56 -12.34 -6.08
N ALA A 316 7.17 -11.33 -5.44
CA ALA A 316 7.92 -11.54 -4.20
C ALA A 316 7.03 -12.09 -3.06
N TYR A 317 5.82 -11.57 -2.89
CA TYR A 317 4.89 -12.05 -1.87
C TYR A 317 4.47 -13.50 -2.13
N PHE A 318 4.04 -13.82 -3.36
CA PHE A 318 3.58 -15.16 -3.70
C PHE A 318 4.71 -16.19 -3.79
N LEU A 319 5.94 -15.77 -4.13
CA LEU A 319 7.15 -16.57 -3.97
C LEU A 319 7.34 -16.98 -2.50
N LEU A 320 7.23 -16.02 -1.59
CA LEU A 320 7.32 -16.27 -0.15
C LEU A 320 6.20 -17.20 0.31
N ILE A 321 4.96 -17.02 -0.16
CA ILE A 321 3.84 -17.93 0.15
C ILE A 321 4.18 -19.37 -0.23
N GLY A 322 4.69 -19.60 -1.45
CA GLY A 322 5.12 -20.92 -1.90
C GLY A 322 6.24 -21.50 -1.03
N ALA A 323 7.26 -20.71 -0.73
CA ALA A 323 8.41 -21.13 0.09
C ALA A 323 8.04 -21.46 1.55
N LEU A 324 6.87 -21.01 2.01
CA LEU A 324 6.37 -21.26 3.36
C LEU A 324 5.37 -22.43 3.44
N ALA A 325 5.06 -23.07 2.32
CA ALA A 325 4.02 -24.10 2.25
C ALA A 325 4.27 -25.27 3.20
N VAL A 326 5.44 -25.93 3.11
CA VAL A 326 5.79 -27.08 3.97
C VAL A 326 5.82 -26.68 5.44
N SER A 327 6.47 -25.56 5.77
CA SER A 327 6.57 -25.08 7.15
C SER A 327 5.20 -24.82 7.79
N LEU A 328 4.20 -24.39 7.02
CA LEU A 328 2.86 -24.21 7.54
C LEU A 328 2.09 -25.53 7.66
N THR A 329 2.21 -26.42 6.68
CA THR A 329 1.52 -27.72 6.73
C THR A 329 2.05 -28.59 7.86
N GLU A 330 3.37 -28.63 8.07
CA GLU A 330 4.00 -29.31 9.22
C GLU A 330 3.54 -28.70 10.54
N PHE A 331 3.50 -27.38 10.64
CA PHE A 331 3.01 -26.71 11.84
C PHE A 331 1.57 -27.09 12.19
N LEU A 332 0.68 -27.19 11.19
CA LEU A 332 -0.70 -27.61 11.42
C LEU A 332 -0.80 -29.09 11.78
N ALA A 333 0.06 -29.94 11.21
CA ALA A 333 0.15 -31.35 11.56
C ALA A 333 0.60 -31.54 13.03
N ASP A 334 1.57 -30.76 13.48
CA ASP A 334 2.10 -30.80 14.84
C ASP A 334 1.15 -30.18 15.88
N ASN A 335 0.13 -29.43 15.44
CA ASN A 335 -0.77 -28.70 16.32
C ASN A 335 -2.24 -28.91 15.94
N ALA A 336 -2.77 -30.10 16.21
CA ALA A 336 -4.15 -30.51 15.88
C ALA A 336 -5.23 -29.48 16.29
N ARG A 337 -5.10 -28.87 17.47
CA ARG A 337 -6.04 -27.82 17.93
C ARG A 337 -6.09 -26.60 16.98
N PHE A 338 -4.98 -26.22 16.35
CA PHE A 338 -4.98 -25.15 15.36
C PHE A 338 -5.61 -25.57 14.05
N ALA A 339 -5.34 -26.81 13.62
CA ALA A 339 -6.00 -27.37 12.45
C ALA A 339 -7.53 -27.40 12.65
N ASP A 340 -7.99 -27.78 13.84
CA ASP A 340 -9.41 -27.80 14.20
C ASP A 340 -10.02 -26.39 14.23
N LEU A 341 -9.35 -25.43 14.88
CA LEU A 341 -9.82 -24.04 14.91
C LEU A 341 -9.83 -23.40 13.51
N ALA A 342 -8.85 -23.71 12.68
CA ALA A 342 -8.82 -23.28 11.29
C ALA A 342 -9.96 -23.88 10.48
N ALA A 343 -10.23 -25.17 10.64
CA ALA A 343 -11.34 -25.85 9.99
C ALA A 343 -12.70 -25.27 10.44
N GLN A 344 -12.87 -25.01 11.74
CA GLN A 344 -14.05 -24.35 12.30
C GLN A 344 -14.21 -22.91 11.78
N ALA A 345 -13.12 -22.22 11.52
CA ALA A 345 -13.10 -20.88 10.92
C ALA A 345 -13.32 -20.89 9.38
N GLY A 346 -13.68 -22.03 8.79
CA GLY A 346 -13.97 -22.17 7.37
C GLY A 346 -12.74 -22.41 6.49
N PHE A 347 -11.55 -22.56 7.07
CA PHE A 347 -10.33 -22.89 6.35
C PHE A 347 -10.06 -24.41 6.36
N ALA A 348 -11.06 -25.18 5.93
CA ALA A 348 -10.93 -26.63 5.85
C ALA A 348 -9.87 -27.03 4.81
N GLY A 349 -8.85 -27.79 5.24
CA GLY A 349 -7.79 -28.29 4.36
C GLY A 349 -6.51 -27.45 4.31
N LEU A 350 -6.33 -26.45 5.18
CA LEU A 350 -5.05 -25.73 5.34
C LEU A 350 -3.86 -26.65 5.67
N GLY A 351 -4.11 -27.83 6.25
CA GLY A 351 -3.08 -28.84 6.50
C GLY A 351 -2.46 -29.44 5.23
N THR A 352 -3.02 -29.14 4.06
CA THR A 352 -2.46 -29.52 2.76
C THR A 352 -1.88 -28.31 2.04
N VAL A 353 -0.84 -28.52 1.22
CA VAL A 353 -0.24 -27.47 0.40
C VAL A 353 -1.29 -26.81 -0.48
N HIS A 354 -2.15 -27.60 -1.13
CA HIS A 354 -3.21 -27.11 -2.01
C HIS A 354 -4.23 -26.21 -1.29
N GLY A 355 -4.72 -26.60 -0.11
CA GLY A 355 -5.68 -25.79 0.64
C GLY A 355 -5.08 -24.51 1.22
N TYR A 356 -3.81 -24.59 1.67
CA TYR A 356 -3.05 -23.42 2.08
C TYR A 356 -2.91 -22.38 0.96
N VAL A 357 -2.44 -22.80 -0.23
CA VAL A 357 -2.26 -21.85 -1.33
C VAL A 357 -3.59 -21.36 -1.89
N ALA A 358 -4.63 -22.20 -1.94
CA ALA A 358 -5.97 -21.81 -2.38
C ALA A 358 -6.54 -20.66 -1.53
N SER A 359 -6.44 -20.79 -0.21
CA SER A 359 -6.89 -19.76 0.74
C SER A 359 -6.18 -18.41 0.51
N LEU A 360 -4.88 -18.44 0.19
CA LEU A 360 -4.09 -17.25 -0.07
C LEU A 360 -4.29 -16.67 -1.48
N PHE A 361 -4.63 -17.51 -2.47
CA PHE A 361 -4.96 -17.02 -3.80
C PHE A 361 -6.20 -16.14 -3.79
N ALA A 362 -7.20 -16.40 -2.94
CA ALA A 362 -8.34 -15.49 -2.78
C ALA A 362 -7.89 -14.04 -2.50
N LEU A 363 -6.86 -13.85 -1.67
CA LEU A 363 -6.31 -12.53 -1.35
C LEU A 363 -5.67 -11.83 -2.56
N LEU A 364 -5.22 -12.56 -3.59
CA LEU A 364 -4.65 -12.01 -4.82
C LEU A 364 -5.63 -11.12 -5.59
N ALA A 365 -6.94 -11.36 -5.46
CA ALA A 365 -7.96 -10.52 -6.09
C ALA A 365 -7.88 -9.05 -5.66
N VAL A 366 -7.42 -8.77 -4.43
CA VAL A 366 -7.29 -7.39 -3.90
C VAL A 366 -6.19 -6.60 -4.63
N PRO A 367 -4.91 -7.01 -4.66
CA PRO A 367 -3.88 -6.27 -5.38
C PRO A 367 -4.10 -6.25 -6.89
N VAL A 368 -4.65 -7.31 -7.51
CA VAL A 368 -4.92 -7.30 -8.95
C VAL A 368 -6.11 -6.38 -9.29
N GLY A 369 -7.18 -6.39 -8.48
CA GLY A 369 -8.28 -5.43 -8.59
C GLY A 369 -7.83 -3.98 -8.33
N ALA A 370 -6.92 -3.77 -7.39
CA ALA A 370 -6.30 -2.47 -7.14
C ALA A 370 -5.50 -1.99 -8.34
N PHE A 371 -4.72 -2.88 -8.98
CA PHE A 371 -4.01 -2.58 -10.22
C PHE A 371 -4.98 -2.07 -11.29
N THR A 372 -6.08 -2.79 -11.57
CA THR A 372 -7.04 -2.38 -12.61
C THR A 372 -7.73 -1.06 -12.27
N ALA A 373 -8.15 -0.87 -11.01
CA ALA A 373 -8.78 0.37 -10.54
C ALA A 373 -7.82 1.58 -10.64
N VAL A 374 -6.56 1.43 -10.22
CA VAL A 374 -5.55 2.49 -10.27
C VAL A 374 -5.16 2.83 -11.72
N ARG A 375 -5.10 1.85 -12.61
CA ARG A 375 -4.87 2.08 -14.06
C ARG A 375 -5.96 2.96 -14.67
N LEU A 376 -7.23 2.66 -14.40
CA LEU A 376 -8.34 3.47 -14.89
C LEU A 376 -8.43 4.82 -14.19
N ALA A 377 -8.09 4.91 -12.90
CA ALA A 377 -7.99 6.19 -12.21
C ALA A 377 -6.88 7.08 -12.82
N ALA A 378 -5.76 6.50 -13.25
CA ALA A 378 -4.71 7.22 -13.95
C ALA A 378 -5.14 7.69 -15.34
N PHE A 379 -6.00 6.93 -16.03
CA PHE A 379 -6.65 7.36 -17.27
C PHE A 379 -7.61 8.54 -17.01
N ALA A 380 -8.47 8.44 -16.00
CA ALA A 380 -9.38 9.52 -15.59
C ALA A 380 -8.63 10.80 -15.18
N ALA A 381 -7.49 10.66 -14.50
CA ALA A 381 -6.62 11.77 -14.16
C ALA A 381 -5.98 12.40 -15.41
N ALA A 382 -5.58 11.61 -16.41
CA ALA A 382 -5.08 12.15 -17.67
C ALA A 382 -6.13 12.96 -18.44
N GLU A 383 -7.40 12.55 -18.39
CA GLU A 383 -8.50 13.36 -18.92
C GLU A 383 -8.67 14.66 -18.14
N THR A 384 -8.70 14.59 -16.80
CA THR A 384 -8.91 15.75 -15.91
C THR A 384 -7.75 16.74 -15.95
N ASP A 385 -6.53 16.27 -16.18
CA ASP A 385 -5.33 17.12 -16.29
C ASP A 385 -5.15 17.71 -17.71
N GLY A 386 -6.13 17.56 -18.62
CA GLY A 386 -6.07 18.08 -19.99
C GLY A 386 -5.06 17.38 -20.91
N ARG A 387 -4.43 16.28 -20.48
CA ARG A 387 -3.43 15.55 -21.30
C ARG A 387 -4.04 14.86 -22.51
N LEU A 388 -5.35 14.64 -22.50
CA LEU A 388 -6.07 14.02 -23.62
C LEU A 388 -6.69 15.04 -24.59
N THR A 389 -6.61 16.35 -24.29
CA THR A 389 -7.30 17.39 -25.07
C THR A 389 -6.88 17.40 -26.54
N LEU A 390 -5.57 17.35 -26.83
CA LEU A 390 -5.07 17.31 -28.20
C LEU A 390 -5.47 16.02 -28.95
N LEU A 391 -5.58 14.90 -28.24
CA LEU A 391 -6.02 13.63 -28.84
C LEU A 391 -7.51 13.65 -29.16
N HIS A 392 -8.33 14.29 -28.31
CA HIS A 392 -9.76 14.47 -28.54
C HIS A 392 -10.08 15.50 -29.63
N ALA A 393 -9.18 16.46 -29.89
CA ALA A 393 -9.30 17.40 -31.00
C ALA A 393 -8.92 16.76 -32.36
N GLY A 394 -8.21 15.64 -32.35
CA GLY A 394 -7.85 14.89 -33.55
C GLY A 394 -8.94 13.88 -33.99
N THR A 395 -8.56 12.98 -34.89
CA THR A 395 -9.45 11.95 -35.47
C THR A 395 -9.67 10.73 -34.56
N LEU A 396 -9.06 10.70 -33.37
CA LEU A 396 -9.12 9.55 -32.48
C LEU A 396 -10.40 9.56 -31.65
N SER A 397 -11.21 8.52 -31.81
CA SER A 397 -12.42 8.38 -31.01
C SER A 397 -12.09 8.10 -29.53
N ARG A 398 -12.89 8.70 -28.64
CA ARG A 398 -12.82 8.44 -27.18
C ARG A 398 -12.97 6.95 -26.84
N ALA A 399 -13.80 6.25 -27.60
CA ALA A 399 -14.01 4.81 -27.45
C ALA A 399 -12.74 4.01 -27.74
N ARG A 400 -11.98 4.37 -28.78
CA ARG A 400 -10.72 3.71 -29.11
C ARG A 400 -9.66 3.91 -28.02
N LEU A 401 -9.55 5.13 -27.48
CA LEU A 401 -8.63 5.41 -26.37
C LEU A 401 -8.96 4.56 -25.12
N LEU A 402 -10.24 4.49 -24.76
CA LEU A 402 -10.70 3.70 -23.63
C LEU A 402 -10.54 2.19 -23.88
N ALA A 403 -10.91 1.69 -25.06
CA ALA A 403 -10.77 0.29 -25.43
C ALA A 403 -9.31 -0.17 -25.38
N ALA A 404 -8.38 0.64 -25.87
CA ALA A 404 -6.95 0.36 -25.79
C ALA A 404 -6.48 0.24 -24.32
N GLU A 405 -6.94 1.13 -23.44
CA GLU A 405 -6.59 1.08 -22.02
C GLU A 405 -7.21 -0.11 -21.30
N VAL A 406 -8.48 -0.41 -21.57
CA VAL A 406 -9.20 -1.57 -20.99
C VAL A 406 -8.54 -2.87 -21.43
N ALA A 407 -8.32 -3.06 -22.74
CA ALA A 407 -7.68 -4.26 -23.27
C ALA A 407 -6.27 -4.45 -22.69
N THR A 408 -5.48 -3.38 -22.66
CA THR A 408 -4.14 -3.42 -22.06
C THR A 408 -4.20 -3.76 -20.57
N THR A 409 -5.11 -3.15 -19.81
CA THR A 409 -5.26 -3.40 -18.37
C THR A 409 -5.72 -4.82 -18.07
N THR A 410 -6.59 -5.40 -18.89
CA THR A 410 -6.98 -6.82 -18.83
C THR A 410 -5.77 -7.73 -19.02
N VAL A 411 -4.93 -7.47 -20.04
CA VAL A 411 -3.68 -8.22 -20.26
C VAL A 411 -2.73 -8.06 -19.08
N GLY A 412 -2.62 -6.87 -18.51
CA GLY A 412 -1.81 -6.63 -17.31
C GLY A 412 -2.31 -7.41 -16.08
N ALA A 413 -3.62 -7.51 -15.87
CA ALA A 413 -4.20 -8.33 -14.81
C ALA A 413 -3.91 -9.83 -15.02
N ALA A 414 -4.07 -10.33 -16.25
CA ALA A 414 -3.72 -11.69 -16.63
C ALA A 414 -2.22 -12.01 -16.43
N ALA A 415 -1.35 -11.04 -16.74
CA ALA A 415 0.09 -11.16 -16.49
C ALA A 415 0.40 -11.20 -14.99
N LEU A 416 -0.29 -10.41 -14.16
CA LEU A 416 -0.09 -10.41 -12.70
C LEU A 416 -0.51 -11.74 -12.06
N VAL A 417 -1.66 -12.29 -12.43
CA VAL A 417 -2.08 -13.60 -11.90
C VAL A 417 -1.13 -14.71 -12.33
N THR A 418 -0.65 -14.66 -13.58
CA THR A 418 0.38 -15.60 -14.07
C THR A 418 1.68 -15.48 -13.30
N VAL A 419 2.15 -14.26 -13.02
CA VAL A 419 3.35 -14.02 -12.20
C VAL A 419 3.16 -14.56 -10.78
N ALA A 420 1.99 -14.36 -10.16
CA ALA A 420 1.70 -14.88 -8.84
C ALA A 420 1.73 -16.43 -8.82
N GLY A 421 1.11 -17.08 -9.80
CA GLY A 421 1.08 -18.55 -9.90
C GLY A 421 2.47 -19.13 -10.13
N ALA A 422 3.24 -18.57 -11.08
CA ALA A 422 4.61 -18.99 -11.35
C ALA A 422 5.54 -18.77 -10.14
N ALA A 423 5.39 -17.65 -9.44
CA ALA A 423 6.17 -17.35 -8.24
C ALA A 423 5.83 -18.31 -7.09
N THR A 424 4.53 -18.60 -6.86
CA THR A 424 4.09 -19.56 -5.84
C THR A 424 4.64 -20.96 -6.12
N TRP A 425 4.55 -21.41 -7.38
CA TRP A 425 5.14 -22.67 -7.80
C TRP A 425 6.65 -22.69 -7.58
N LEU A 426 7.37 -21.65 -7.98
CA LEU A 426 8.82 -21.56 -7.79
C LEU A 426 9.20 -21.63 -6.31
N GLY A 427 8.45 -20.93 -5.44
CA GLY A 427 8.68 -20.96 -4.00
C GLY A 427 8.41 -22.35 -3.40
N ALA A 428 7.30 -22.98 -3.82
CA ALA A 428 6.95 -24.34 -3.42
C ALA A 428 8.00 -25.37 -3.86
N ALA A 429 8.52 -25.24 -5.08
CA ALA A 429 9.55 -26.12 -5.62
C ALA A 429 10.89 -26.01 -4.87
N VAL A 430 11.23 -24.83 -4.32
CA VAL A 430 12.46 -24.64 -3.52
C VAL A 430 12.42 -25.42 -2.20
N VAL A 431 11.22 -25.73 -1.69
CA VAL A 431 11.03 -26.46 -0.42
C VAL A 431 10.41 -27.85 -0.64
N ASP A 432 10.46 -28.37 -1.88
CA ASP A 432 9.90 -29.67 -2.27
C ASP A 432 8.42 -29.86 -1.86
N ALA A 433 7.64 -28.79 -1.88
CA ALA A 433 6.20 -28.87 -1.61
C ALA A 433 5.45 -29.47 -2.81
N ASP A 434 4.44 -30.30 -2.52
CA ASP A 434 3.56 -30.89 -3.54
C ASP A 434 2.61 -29.83 -4.13
N LEU A 435 3.11 -29.04 -5.08
CA LEU A 435 2.36 -28.07 -5.86
C LEU A 435 2.89 -28.03 -7.30
N SER A 436 2.10 -28.53 -8.24
CA SER A 436 2.45 -28.45 -9.66
C SER A 436 2.23 -27.04 -10.24
N LEU A 437 3.00 -26.66 -11.27
CA LEU A 437 2.82 -25.38 -11.96
C LEU A 437 1.39 -25.19 -12.52
N PRO A 438 0.75 -26.20 -13.15
CA PRO A 438 -0.65 -26.09 -13.58
C PRO A 438 -1.61 -25.83 -12.43
N ALA A 439 -1.41 -26.46 -11.26
CA ALA A 439 -2.25 -26.25 -10.09
C ALA A 439 -2.12 -24.81 -9.54
N ALA A 440 -0.90 -24.29 -9.42
CA ALA A 440 -0.65 -22.92 -8.99
C ALA A 440 -1.23 -21.87 -9.97
N LEU A 441 -1.10 -22.12 -11.29
CA LEU A 441 -1.69 -21.27 -12.32
C LEU A 441 -3.22 -21.34 -12.29
N ALA A 442 -3.82 -22.54 -12.15
CA ALA A 442 -5.26 -22.69 -12.03
C ALA A 442 -5.82 -21.91 -10.83
N GLY A 443 -5.16 -22.00 -9.66
CA GLY A 443 -5.55 -21.30 -8.44
C GLY A 443 -5.50 -19.78 -8.58
N THR A 444 -4.44 -19.25 -9.19
CA THR A 444 -4.30 -17.79 -9.40
C THR A 444 -5.18 -17.25 -10.51
N TRP A 445 -5.46 -18.02 -11.57
CA TRP A 445 -6.38 -17.61 -12.63
C TRP A 445 -7.84 -17.63 -12.19
N ASN A 446 -8.20 -18.49 -11.21
CA ASN A 446 -9.54 -18.54 -10.62
C ASN A 446 -9.99 -17.19 -10.03
N VAL A 447 -9.05 -16.32 -9.60
CA VAL A 447 -9.39 -14.99 -9.07
C VAL A 447 -9.49 -13.87 -10.11
N LEU A 448 -9.08 -14.13 -11.35
CA LEU A 448 -9.11 -13.13 -12.43
C LEU A 448 -10.50 -12.49 -12.64
N PRO A 449 -11.64 -13.22 -12.58
CA PRO A 449 -12.97 -12.63 -12.73
C PRO A 449 -13.27 -11.50 -11.74
N VAL A 450 -12.79 -11.59 -10.49
CA VAL A 450 -12.98 -10.53 -9.48
C VAL A 450 -12.19 -9.26 -9.85
N ALA A 451 -10.99 -9.43 -10.42
CA ALA A 451 -10.21 -8.31 -10.95
C ALA A 451 -10.86 -7.67 -12.18
N LEU A 452 -11.54 -8.48 -13.03
CA LEU A 452 -12.31 -7.99 -14.17
C LEU A 452 -13.57 -7.23 -13.72
N LEU A 453 -14.26 -7.69 -12.68
CA LEU A 453 -15.35 -6.93 -12.05
C LEU A 453 -14.86 -5.57 -11.54
N SER A 454 -13.67 -5.54 -10.92
CA SER A 454 -13.02 -4.31 -10.47
C SER A 454 -12.73 -3.35 -11.64
N LEU A 455 -12.22 -3.89 -12.76
CA LEU A 455 -12.01 -3.14 -14.01
C LEU A 455 -13.33 -2.61 -14.58
N GLY A 456 -14.35 -3.45 -14.71
CA GLY A 456 -15.67 -3.08 -15.22
C GLY A 456 -16.34 -2.00 -14.37
N SER A 457 -16.23 -2.12 -13.04
CA SER A 457 -16.74 -1.12 -12.09
C SER A 457 -16.00 0.22 -12.22
N ALA A 458 -14.68 0.19 -12.43
CA ALA A 458 -13.89 1.39 -12.69
C ALA A 458 -14.28 2.07 -14.01
N VAL A 459 -14.55 1.30 -15.08
CA VAL A 459 -15.01 1.82 -16.37
C VAL A 459 -16.44 2.38 -16.27
N LEU A 460 -17.33 1.71 -15.55
CA LEU A 460 -18.68 2.19 -15.26
C LEU A 460 -18.64 3.53 -14.51
N ALA A 461 -17.77 3.62 -13.50
CA ALA A 461 -17.53 4.85 -12.75
C ALA A 461 -16.94 5.97 -13.64
N LEU A 462 -16.04 5.65 -14.56
CA LEU A 462 -15.47 6.63 -15.50
C LEU A 462 -16.56 7.27 -16.39
N GLY A 463 -17.59 6.49 -16.75
CA GLY A 463 -18.71 6.95 -17.55
C GLY A 463 -19.61 7.97 -16.85
N ARG A 464 -19.74 7.93 -15.51
CA ARG A 464 -20.68 8.80 -14.77
C ARG A 464 -20.06 9.66 -13.67
N ALA A 465 -19.09 9.12 -12.92
CA ALA A 465 -18.46 9.76 -11.77
C ALA A 465 -16.92 9.61 -11.81
N PRO A 466 -16.19 10.38 -12.65
CA PRO A 466 -14.73 10.26 -12.82
C PRO A 466 -13.93 10.38 -11.52
N ARG A 467 -14.46 11.12 -10.53
CA ARG A 467 -13.83 11.28 -9.20
C ARG A 467 -13.91 10.01 -8.34
N GLY A 468 -14.84 9.10 -8.66
CA GLY A 468 -15.08 7.85 -7.95
C GLY A 468 -14.41 6.62 -8.57
N VAL A 469 -13.68 6.76 -9.69
CA VAL A 469 -13.13 5.61 -10.45
C VAL A 469 -12.29 4.67 -9.59
N ALA A 470 -11.39 5.20 -8.77
CA ALA A 470 -10.57 4.38 -7.88
C ALA A 470 -11.40 3.69 -6.79
N ALA A 471 -12.32 4.42 -6.15
CA ALA A 471 -13.13 3.91 -5.05
C ALA A 471 -14.12 2.83 -5.52
N LEU A 472 -14.88 3.14 -6.58
CA LEU A 472 -15.86 2.22 -7.16
C LEU A 472 -15.18 1.03 -7.85
N GLY A 473 -14.01 1.23 -8.47
CA GLY A 473 -13.21 0.15 -9.03
C GLY A 473 -12.71 -0.84 -7.98
N MET A 474 -12.45 -0.38 -6.74
CA MET A 474 -11.99 -1.23 -5.66
C MET A 474 -13.11 -2.02 -4.96
N LEU A 475 -14.38 -1.66 -5.19
CA LEU A 475 -15.51 -2.27 -4.50
C LEU A 475 -15.60 -3.79 -4.67
N PRO A 476 -15.49 -4.38 -5.88
CA PRO A 476 -15.62 -5.83 -6.03
C PRO A 476 -14.49 -6.62 -5.33
N SER A 477 -13.27 -6.10 -5.36
CA SER A 477 -12.10 -6.75 -4.77
C SER A 477 -11.98 -6.46 -3.27
N ALA A 478 -11.60 -5.25 -2.86
CA ALA A 478 -11.43 -4.96 -1.44
C ALA A 478 -12.78 -4.88 -0.69
N GLY A 479 -13.80 -4.27 -1.30
CA GLY A 479 -15.13 -4.17 -0.69
C GLY A 479 -15.83 -5.52 -0.56
N GLY A 480 -15.72 -6.37 -1.59
CA GLY A 480 -16.20 -7.75 -1.57
C GLY A 480 -15.54 -8.58 -0.49
N PHE A 481 -14.20 -8.52 -0.40
CA PHE A 481 -13.46 -9.20 0.66
C PHE A 481 -13.91 -8.75 2.06
N LEU A 482 -14.00 -7.43 2.28
CA LEU A 482 -14.47 -6.88 3.56
C LEU A 482 -15.91 -7.30 3.87
N LEU A 483 -16.80 -7.33 2.86
CA LEU A 483 -18.17 -7.80 3.02
C LEU A 483 -18.22 -9.27 3.45
N THR A 484 -17.41 -10.13 2.84
CA THR A 484 -17.29 -11.55 3.24
C THR A 484 -16.85 -11.65 4.69
N VAL A 485 -15.74 -11.00 5.05
CA VAL A 485 -15.22 -11.04 6.43
C VAL A 485 -16.25 -10.54 7.43
N VAL A 486 -16.96 -9.44 7.14
CA VAL A 486 -17.99 -8.89 8.02
C VAL A 486 -19.20 -9.82 8.11
N ALA A 487 -19.66 -10.37 6.98
CA ALA A 487 -20.81 -11.28 6.96
C ALA A 487 -20.53 -12.54 7.80
N ASP A 488 -19.35 -13.14 7.62
CA ASP A 488 -18.93 -14.33 8.35
C ASP A 488 -18.74 -14.03 9.84
N SER A 489 -18.14 -12.88 10.18
CA SER A 489 -17.87 -12.50 11.57
C SER A 489 -19.13 -12.10 12.36
N THR A 490 -20.17 -11.61 11.69
CA THR A 490 -21.41 -11.14 12.34
C THR A 490 -22.54 -12.15 12.29
N GLY A 491 -22.35 -13.29 11.61
CA GLY A 491 -23.42 -14.25 11.35
C GLY A 491 -24.55 -13.65 10.51
N ALA A 492 -24.21 -12.76 9.57
CA ALA A 492 -25.21 -12.08 8.75
C ALA A 492 -26.04 -13.08 7.92
N PRO A 493 -27.28 -12.72 7.52
CA PRO A 493 -28.09 -13.58 6.66
C PRO A 493 -27.34 -13.98 5.39
N ALA A 494 -27.46 -15.25 4.97
CA ALA A 494 -26.67 -15.82 3.87
C ALA A 494 -26.72 -15.02 2.54
N TRP A 495 -27.82 -14.30 2.28
CA TRP A 495 -27.93 -13.46 1.09
C TRP A 495 -26.93 -12.29 1.09
N VAL A 496 -26.54 -11.77 2.25
CA VAL A 496 -25.54 -10.69 2.40
C VAL A 496 -24.17 -11.18 1.97
N GLY A 497 -23.74 -12.36 2.46
CA GLY A 497 -22.48 -12.98 2.05
C GLY A 497 -22.43 -13.29 0.56
N ARG A 498 -23.53 -13.77 -0.02
CA ARG A 498 -23.65 -14.08 -1.47
C ARG A 498 -23.53 -12.87 -2.40
N LEU A 499 -23.64 -11.64 -1.90
CA LEU A 499 -23.36 -10.44 -2.69
C LEU A 499 -21.86 -10.25 -2.97
N SER A 500 -21.00 -10.82 -2.12
CA SER A 500 -19.56 -10.74 -2.33
C SER A 500 -19.13 -11.61 -3.51
N PRO A 501 -18.27 -11.11 -4.43
CA PRO A 501 -17.67 -11.94 -5.47
C PRO A 501 -16.89 -13.14 -4.91
N TYR A 502 -16.38 -13.03 -3.68
CA TYR A 502 -15.59 -14.07 -3.02
C TYR A 502 -16.44 -15.29 -2.65
N ALA A 503 -17.74 -15.10 -2.39
CA ALA A 503 -18.65 -16.20 -2.08
C ALA A 503 -18.86 -17.16 -3.27
N HIS A 504 -18.41 -16.77 -4.47
CA HIS A 504 -18.56 -17.54 -5.70
C HIS A 504 -17.23 -18.11 -6.23
N LEU A 505 -16.11 -17.83 -5.54
CA LEU A 505 -14.83 -18.44 -5.83
C LEU A 505 -14.78 -19.85 -5.23
N ALA A 506 -14.22 -20.80 -5.98
CA ALA A 506 -13.86 -22.12 -5.46
C ALA A 506 -12.41 -22.10 -4.94
N ASP A 507 -12.09 -23.00 -4.01
CA ASP A 507 -10.76 -23.13 -3.41
C ASP A 507 -9.80 -23.88 -4.35
N VAL A 508 -9.47 -23.29 -5.49
CA VAL A 508 -8.55 -23.89 -6.47
C VAL A 508 -7.09 -23.70 -6.00
N PRO A 509 -6.21 -24.71 -6.01
CA PRO A 509 -6.34 -26.03 -6.65
C PRO A 509 -6.83 -27.18 -5.75
N GLN A 510 -7.34 -26.89 -4.55
CA GLN A 510 -7.92 -27.93 -3.68
C GLN A 510 -9.21 -28.51 -4.26
N THR A 511 -10.03 -27.67 -4.91
CA THR A 511 -11.25 -28.08 -5.62
C THR A 511 -11.25 -27.61 -7.07
N ALA A 512 -12.15 -28.16 -7.90
CA ALA A 512 -12.32 -27.71 -9.27
C ALA A 512 -12.89 -26.28 -9.34
N PRO A 513 -12.54 -25.48 -10.37
CA PRO A 513 -13.09 -24.13 -10.55
C PRO A 513 -14.61 -24.12 -10.71
N ASN A 514 -15.27 -23.12 -10.14
CA ASN A 514 -16.69 -22.85 -10.38
C ASN A 514 -16.86 -22.09 -11.71
N TRP A 515 -16.95 -22.85 -12.81
CA TRP A 515 -17.11 -22.28 -14.16
C TRP A 515 -18.39 -21.46 -14.35
N PRO A 516 -19.57 -21.87 -13.85
CA PRO A 516 -20.78 -21.04 -13.93
C PRO A 516 -20.62 -19.67 -13.26
N ALA A 517 -20.11 -19.62 -12.03
CA ALA A 517 -19.84 -18.36 -11.32
C ALA A 517 -18.85 -17.49 -12.08
N THR A 518 -17.77 -18.10 -12.58
CA THR A 518 -16.75 -17.43 -13.39
C THR A 518 -17.36 -16.78 -14.63
N ALA A 519 -18.20 -17.51 -15.37
CA ALA A 519 -18.87 -16.99 -16.56
C ALA A 519 -19.80 -15.80 -16.23
N VAL A 520 -20.57 -15.89 -15.13
CA VAL A 520 -21.44 -14.79 -14.68
C VAL A 520 -20.62 -13.54 -14.31
N MET A 521 -19.53 -13.69 -13.55
CA MET A 521 -18.67 -12.57 -13.17
C MET A 521 -18.03 -11.90 -14.40
N VAL A 522 -17.55 -12.68 -15.37
CA VAL A 522 -16.99 -12.16 -16.62
C VAL A 522 -18.06 -11.44 -17.45
N ALA A 523 -19.29 -11.98 -17.52
CA ALA A 523 -20.40 -11.33 -18.21
C ALA A 523 -20.79 -10.00 -17.55
N LEU A 524 -20.86 -9.95 -16.21
CA LEU A 524 -21.12 -8.72 -15.44
C LEU A 524 -20.00 -7.69 -15.63
N ALA A 525 -18.73 -8.12 -15.65
CA ALA A 525 -17.61 -7.23 -15.97
C ALA A 525 -17.74 -6.65 -17.38
N GLY A 526 -18.06 -7.48 -18.37
CA GLY A 526 -18.26 -7.08 -19.76
C GLY A 526 -19.42 -6.08 -19.93
N THR A 527 -20.55 -6.31 -19.28
CA THR A 527 -21.70 -5.39 -19.32
C THR A 527 -21.36 -4.06 -18.64
N ALA A 528 -20.67 -4.07 -17.50
CA ALA A 528 -20.20 -2.85 -16.84
C ALA A 528 -19.23 -2.05 -17.73
N VAL A 529 -18.31 -2.71 -18.43
CA VAL A 529 -17.42 -2.08 -19.42
C VAL A 529 -18.22 -1.46 -20.58
N ALA A 530 -19.19 -2.18 -21.14
CA ALA A 530 -20.02 -1.70 -22.25
C ALA A 530 -20.85 -0.46 -21.84
N VAL A 531 -21.56 -0.54 -20.72
CA VAL A 531 -22.37 0.57 -20.18
C VAL A 531 -21.48 1.76 -19.81
N GLY A 532 -20.35 1.52 -19.15
CA GLY A 532 -19.38 2.55 -18.80
C GLY A 532 -18.78 3.25 -20.01
N THR A 533 -18.49 2.50 -21.07
CA THR A 533 -18.01 3.05 -22.36
C THR A 533 -19.06 3.91 -23.04
N CYS A 534 -20.33 3.46 -23.05
CA CYS A 534 -21.45 4.27 -23.56
C CYS A 534 -21.61 5.57 -22.75
N GLY A 535 -21.53 5.51 -21.42
CA GLY A 535 -21.53 6.70 -20.56
C GLY A 535 -20.36 7.63 -20.84
N TYR A 536 -19.15 7.08 -20.98
CA TYR A 536 -17.94 7.85 -21.27
C TYR A 536 -18.03 8.59 -22.61
N ARG A 537 -18.63 7.98 -23.64
CA ARG A 537 -18.84 8.61 -24.94
C ARG A 537 -19.82 9.77 -24.88
N ARG A 538 -20.86 9.67 -24.05
CA ARG A 538 -21.93 10.67 -23.93
C ARG A 538 -21.62 11.79 -22.93
N ARG A 539 -20.71 11.54 -21.98
CA ARG A 539 -20.35 12.51 -20.94
C ARG A 539 -19.47 13.62 -21.51
N ASP A 540 -19.80 14.87 -21.19
CA ASP A 540 -18.96 16.03 -21.55
C ASP A 540 -17.56 15.93 -20.94
N VAL A 541 -16.58 16.36 -21.73
CA VAL A 541 -15.20 16.48 -21.27
C VAL A 541 -15.16 17.62 -20.27
N ARG A 542 -14.63 17.35 -19.06
CA ARG A 542 -14.49 18.42 -18.06
C ARG A 542 -13.38 19.36 -18.51
N ALA A 543 -13.71 20.64 -18.61
CA ALA A 543 -12.76 21.72 -18.86
C ALA A 543 -11.75 21.86 -17.72
#